data_AF-A0A8D8Z1Q5-F1
#
_entry.id   AF-A0A8D8Z1Q5-F1
#
_cell.length_a   1.000
_cell.length_b   1.000
_cell.length_c   1.000
_cell.angle_alpha   90.00
_cell.angle_beta   90.00
_cell.angle_gamma   90.00
#
_symmetry.space_group_name_H-M   'P 1'
#
loop_
_entity.id
_entity.type
_entity.pdbx_description
1 polymer ?
#
loop_
_entity_poly.entity_id
_entity_poly.type
_entity_poly.pdbx_seq_one_letter_code
_entity_poly.pdbx_strand_id
1 'polypeptide(L)'
;MEGGRKNPFNNNYPGDGWYNAFLKRHPQITERTAEPITATSACVSEEDIRGYFEKISKTLTEEGHKDILKDSSRVFNGDETCFLFCPKNSKVLARKGSTNV
;
A
#
# COMPACT_ATOMS: atom_id res chain seq x y z
N MET A 1 -32.32 -23.05 7.82
CA MET A 1 -32.32 -23.33 9.27
C MET A 1 -30.88 -23.36 9.74
N GLU A 2 -30.40 -22.24 10.28
CA GLU A 2 -29.10 -22.20 10.95
C GLU A 2 -29.16 -23.15 12.15
N GLY A 3 -28.21 -24.08 12.25
CA GLY A 3 -28.21 -25.11 13.28
C GLY A 3 -28.19 -24.49 14.67
N GLY A 4 -29.15 -24.84 15.52
CA GLY A 4 -29.36 -24.33 16.89
C GLY A 4 -28.26 -24.67 17.91
N ARG A 5 -26.99 -24.71 17.50
CA ARG A 5 -25.85 -24.85 18.39
C ARG A 5 -25.51 -23.49 18.99
N LYS A 6 -25.56 -23.41 20.32
CA LYS A 6 -25.08 -22.25 21.08
C LYS A 6 -23.60 -21.99 20.73
N ASN A 7 -23.25 -20.75 20.44
CA ASN A 7 -21.88 -20.36 20.14
C ASN A 7 -20.94 -20.78 21.30
N PRO A 8 -19.91 -21.61 21.04
CA PRO A 8 -18.99 -22.07 22.09
C PRO A 8 -17.98 -20.99 22.53
N PHE A 9 -17.93 -19.86 21.84
CA PHE A 9 -16.97 -18.80 22.09
C PHE A 9 -17.39 -17.84 23.21
N ASN A 10 -16.44 -17.49 24.07
CA ASN A 10 -16.64 -16.44 25.06
C ASN A 10 -16.90 -15.10 24.35
N ASN A 11 -17.91 -14.35 24.79
CA ASN A 11 -18.34 -13.09 24.17
C ASN A 11 -18.61 -13.16 22.65
N ASN A 12 -18.91 -14.34 22.10
CA ASN A 12 -19.01 -14.58 20.66
C ASN A 12 -17.72 -14.34 19.84
N TYR A 13 -16.54 -14.23 20.47
CA TYR A 13 -15.26 -14.04 19.78
C TYR A 13 -14.37 -15.27 19.90
N PRO A 14 -13.81 -15.78 18.79
CA PRO A 14 -12.83 -16.84 18.86
C PRO A 14 -11.61 -16.37 19.65
N GLY A 15 -11.20 -17.17 20.65
CA GLY A 15 -9.98 -16.90 21.40
C GLY A 15 -8.71 -17.27 20.62
N ASP A 16 -7.55 -16.91 21.17
CA ASP A 16 -6.25 -17.09 20.54
C ASP A 16 -5.96 -18.54 20.12
N GLY A 17 -6.39 -19.52 20.93
CA GLY A 17 -6.23 -20.94 20.60
C GLY A 17 -6.97 -21.35 19.32
N TRP A 18 -8.18 -20.83 19.12
CA TRP A 18 -8.93 -21.06 17.89
C TRP A 18 -8.28 -20.37 16.70
N TYR A 19 -7.82 -19.12 16.89
CA TYR A 19 -7.17 -18.32 15.85
C TYR A 19 -5.88 -19.00 15.35
N ASN A 20 -5.02 -19.45 16.27
CA ASN A 20 -3.80 -20.18 15.93
C ASN A 20 -4.10 -21.50 15.20
N ALA A 21 -5.12 -22.24 15.66
CA ALA A 21 -5.55 -23.47 14.99
C ALA A 21 -6.12 -23.18 13.59
N PHE A 22 -6.81 -22.06 13.40
CA PHE A 22 -7.31 -21.61 12.12
C PHE A 22 -6.16 -21.31 11.14
N LEU A 23 -5.18 -20.49 11.54
CA LEU A 23 -4.00 -20.22 10.70
C LEU A 23 -3.23 -21.50 10.35
N LYS A 24 -3.10 -22.45 11.29
CA LYS A 24 -2.46 -23.75 11.04
C LYS A 24 -3.20 -24.59 9.98
N ARG A 25 -4.54 -24.54 9.96
CA ARG A 25 -5.35 -25.26 8.95
C ARG A 25 -5.35 -24.57 7.59
N HIS A 26 -5.06 -23.27 7.54
CA HIS A 26 -5.09 -22.46 6.33
C HIS A 26 -3.72 -21.83 6.03
N PRO A 27 -2.69 -22.62 5.67
CA PRO A 27 -1.34 -22.13 5.38
C PRO A 27 -1.26 -21.17 4.17
N GLN A 28 -2.33 -21.08 3.38
CA GLN A 28 -2.52 -20.10 2.32
C GLN A 28 -2.91 -18.71 2.81
N ILE A 29 -3.18 -18.52 4.11
CA ILE A 29 -3.50 -17.23 4.73
C ILE A 29 -2.30 -16.79 5.58
N THR A 30 -1.96 -15.51 5.53
CA THR A 30 -0.92 -14.92 6.36
C THR A 30 -1.38 -13.58 6.91
N GLU A 31 -0.90 -13.24 8.11
CA GLU A 31 -0.97 -11.86 8.60
C GLU A 31 -0.08 -10.98 7.74
N ARG A 32 -0.58 -9.79 7.38
CA ARG A 32 0.18 -8.72 6.74
C ARG A 32 -0.13 -7.39 7.38
N THR A 33 0.83 -6.48 7.30
CA THR A 33 0.62 -5.07 7.62
C THR A 33 0.04 -4.40 6.38
N ALA A 34 -1.15 -3.83 6.49
CA ALA A 34 -1.72 -3.03 5.40
C ALA A 34 -0.85 -1.79 5.20
N GLU A 35 -0.42 -1.54 3.97
CA GLU A 35 0.29 -0.30 3.64
C GLU A 35 -0.74 0.81 3.48
N PRO A 36 -0.60 1.95 4.19
CA PRO A 36 -1.48 3.07 3.98
C PRO A 36 -1.17 3.67 2.60
N ILE A 37 -1.99 3.33 1.60
CA ILE A 37 -2.02 4.07 0.34
C ILE A 37 -2.60 5.45 0.68
N THR A 38 -1.82 6.51 0.45
CA THR A 38 -2.35 7.87 0.62
C THR A 38 -3.46 8.08 -0.41
N ALA A 39 -4.58 8.65 0.02
CA ALA A 39 -5.73 8.90 -0.88
C ALA A 39 -5.32 9.68 -2.14
N THR A 40 -4.31 10.54 -2.02
CA THR A 40 -3.72 11.30 -3.12
C THR A 40 -3.12 10.40 -4.21
N SER A 41 -2.39 9.33 -3.86
CA SER A 41 -1.80 8.40 -4.83
C SER A 41 -2.85 7.55 -5.55
N ALA A 42 -4.04 7.34 -4.95
CA ALA A 42 -5.13 6.58 -5.55
C ALA A 42 -5.94 7.39 -6.59
N CYS A 43 -5.80 8.71 -6.62
CA CYS A 43 -6.59 9.61 -7.48
C CYS A 43 -5.83 10.13 -8.70
N VAL A 44 -4.58 9.73 -8.92
CA VAL A 44 -3.77 10.17 -10.06
C VAL A 44 -4.20 9.40 -11.32
N SER A 45 -4.62 10.13 -12.36
CA SER A 45 -4.98 9.60 -13.67
C SER A 45 -3.80 9.57 -14.65
N GLU A 46 -3.95 8.90 -15.79
CA GLU A 46 -2.95 8.95 -16.87
C GLU A 46 -2.80 10.38 -17.42
N GLU A 47 -3.92 11.08 -17.54
CA GLU A 47 -3.99 12.46 -18.02
C GLU A 47 -3.19 13.41 -17.11
N ASP A 48 -3.27 13.22 -15.80
CA ASP A 48 -2.49 14.01 -14.82
C ASP A 48 -0.98 13.82 -15.02
N ILE A 49 -0.56 12.57 -15.24
CA ILE A 49 0.86 12.24 -15.47
C ILE A 49 1.35 12.88 -16.76
N ARG A 50 0.59 12.74 -17.86
CA ARG A 50 0.95 13.34 -19.15
C ARG A 50 1.00 14.86 -19.08
N GLY A 51 0.00 15.47 -18.44
CA GLY A 51 -0.07 16.92 -18.25
C GLY A 51 1.10 17.46 -17.42
N TYR A 52 1.54 16.73 -16.40
CA TYR A 52 2.73 17.08 -15.61
C TYR A 52 4.00 17.17 -16.48
N PHE A 53 4.28 16.13 -17.29
CA PHE A 53 5.45 16.12 -18.16
C PHE A 53 5.39 17.18 -19.27
N GLU A 54 4.21 17.42 -19.84
CA GLU A 54 4.01 18.48 -20.83
C GLU A 54 4.30 19.86 -20.24
N LYS A 55 3.80 20.13 -19.03
CA LYS A 55 4.04 21.38 -18.31
C LYS A 55 5.54 21.62 -18.08
N ILE A 56 6.27 20.61 -17.59
CA ILE A 56 7.73 20.73 -17.38
C ILE A 56 8.45 21.02 -18.70
N SER A 57 8.15 20.26 -19.75
CA SER A 57 8.76 20.43 -21.06
C SER A 57 8.52 21.83 -21.63
N LYS A 58 7.30 22.35 -21.46
CA LYS A 58 6.91 23.70 -21.88
C LYS A 58 7.70 24.76 -21.12
N THR A 59 7.70 24.72 -19.78
CA THR A 59 8.43 25.69 -18.94
C THR A 59 9.92 25.70 -19.27
N LEU A 60 10.56 24.54 -19.40
CA LEU A 60 11.98 24.46 -19.76
C LEU A 60 12.27 24.97 -21.17
N THR A 61 11.32 24.83 -22.10
CA THR A 61 11.46 25.37 -23.46
C THR A 61 11.33 26.90 -23.47
N GLU A 62 10.37 27.45 -22.71
CA GLU A 62 10.15 28.89 -22.58
C GLU A 62 11.33 29.61 -21.92
N GLU A 63 11.97 28.96 -20.95
CA GLU A 63 13.17 29.48 -20.26
C GLU A 63 14.48 29.21 -21.02
N GLY A 64 14.43 28.49 -22.15
CA GLY A 64 15.62 28.18 -22.95
C GLY A 64 16.55 27.12 -22.34
N HIS A 65 16.06 26.33 -21.39
CA HIS A 65 16.81 25.31 -20.63
C HIS A 65 16.48 23.87 -21.04
N LYS A 66 15.90 23.65 -22.22
CA LYS A 66 15.49 22.31 -22.68
C LYS A 66 16.66 21.31 -22.81
N ASP A 67 17.87 21.81 -23.00
CA ASP A 67 19.10 21.03 -23.16
C ASP A 67 19.47 20.24 -21.89
N ILE A 68 19.04 20.68 -20.70
CA ILE A 68 19.33 19.97 -19.44
C ILE A 68 18.76 18.55 -19.42
N LEU A 69 17.67 18.29 -20.17
CA LEU A 69 17.03 16.97 -20.24
C LEU A 69 17.84 15.97 -21.09
N LYS A 70 18.84 16.42 -21.84
CA LYS A 70 19.70 15.55 -22.66
C LYS A 70 20.78 14.84 -21.85
N ASP A 71 21.08 15.35 -20.66
CA ASP A 71 22.17 14.87 -19.81
C ASP A 71 21.58 14.19 -18.57
N SER A 72 21.57 12.85 -18.59
CA SER A 72 21.05 12.05 -17.48
C SER A 72 21.86 12.19 -16.19
N SER A 73 23.11 12.66 -16.25
CA SER A 73 23.94 12.88 -15.05
C SER A 73 23.41 13.99 -14.14
N ARG A 74 22.46 14.79 -14.63
CA ARG A 74 21.82 15.90 -13.91
C ARG A 74 20.54 15.49 -13.19
N VAL A 75 20.12 14.23 -13.31
CA VAL A 75 18.93 13.70 -12.65
C VAL A 75 19.34 13.13 -11.30
N PHE A 76 19.01 13.85 -10.24
CA PHE A 76 19.25 13.41 -8.86
C PHE A 76 17.93 12.94 -8.25
N ASN A 77 17.95 11.78 -7.59
CA ASN A 77 16.83 11.36 -6.75
C ASN A 77 17.05 11.91 -5.34
N GLY A 78 16.00 12.49 -4.77
CA GLY A 78 15.94 12.90 -3.38
C GLY A 78 14.60 12.45 -2.81
N ASP A 79 14.62 11.42 -1.99
CA ASP A 79 13.43 10.90 -1.31
C ASP A 79 13.67 10.90 0.20
N GLU A 80 12.61 11.12 0.95
CA GLU A 80 12.68 11.19 2.41
C GLU A 80 12.51 9.80 3.02
N THR A 81 13.42 9.40 3.89
CA THR A 81 13.22 8.21 4.72
C THR A 81 12.54 8.60 6.02
N CYS A 82 11.26 8.24 6.16
CA CYS A 82 10.51 8.47 7.38
C CYS A 82 10.79 7.37 8.42
N PHE A 83 11.24 7.75 9.61
CA PHE A 83 11.39 6.86 10.76
C PHE A 83 10.16 6.97 11.67
N LEU A 84 9.29 5.96 11.62
CA LEU A 84 8.12 5.87 12.51
C LEU A 84 8.53 5.25 13.85
N PHE A 85 8.54 6.06 14.91
CA PHE A 85 8.84 5.60 16.27
C PHE A 85 7.73 4.73 16.89
N CYS A 86 6.50 4.80 16.37
CA CYS A 86 5.38 3.95 16.78
C CYS A 86 4.50 3.62 15.57
N PRO A 87 4.85 2.57 14.80
CA PRO A 87 4.08 2.21 13.62
C PRO A 87 2.73 1.62 14.05
N LYS A 88 1.62 2.31 13.73
CA LYS A 88 0.27 1.79 13.92
C LYS A 88 -0.03 0.78 12.81
N ASN A 89 0.39 -0.46 13.01
CA ASN A 89 0.22 -1.52 12.03
C ASN A 89 -1.12 -2.22 12.28
N SER A 90 -2.16 -1.87 11.51
CA SER A 90 -3.33 -2.76 11.40
C SER A 90 -2.88 -4.04 10.71
N LYS A 91 -2.96 -5.15 11.43
CA LYS A 91 -2.73 -6.47 10.85
C LYS A 91 -4.01 -6.94 10.18
N VAL A 92 -3.88 -7.42 8.95
CA VAL A 92 -4.99 -8.00 8.18
C VAL A 92 -4.62 -9.40 7.74
N LEU A 93 -5.63 -10.26 7.52
CA LEU A 93 -5.45 -11.59 6.95
C LEU A 93 -5.56 -11.50 5.43
N ALA A 94 -4.50 -11.90 4.73
CA ALA A 94 -4.46 -11.92 3.28
C ALA A 94 -3.96 -13.26 2.75
N ARG A 95 -4.22 -13.53 1.47
CA ARG A 95 -3.69 -14.72 0.80
C ARG A 95 -2.17 -14.61 0.73
N LYS A 96 -1.48 -15.69 1.07
CA LYS A 96 -0.02 -15.79 0.94
C LYS A 96 0.39 -15.50 -0.51
N GLY A 97 1.25 -14.50 -0.67
CA GLY A 97 1.73 -14.04 -1.98
C GLY A 97 0.84 -13.03 -2.69
N SER A 98 -0.24 -12.52 -2.07
CA SER A 98 -0.97 -11.37 -2.63
C SER A 98 -0.07 -10.14 -2.66
N THR A 99 -0.16 -9.30 -3.69
CA THR A 99 0.65 -8.07 -3.79
C THR A 99 -0.09 -6.86 -3.23
N ASN A 100 -1.43 -6.91 -3.22
CA ASN A 100 -2.29 -5.81 -2.79
C ASN A 100 -3.01 -6.22 -1.51
N VAL A 101 -2.75 -5.51 -0.40
CA VAL A 101 -3.29 -5.76 0.95
C VAL A 101 -3.43 -4.46 1.71
#